data_AF-A0AAE0H3F0-F1
#
_entry.id   AF-A0AAE0H3F0-F1
#
_cell.length_a   1.000
_cell.length_b   1.000
_cell.length_c   1.000
_cell.angle_alpha   90.00
_cell.angle_beta   90.00
_cell.angle_gamma   90.00
#
_symmetry.space_group_name_H-M   'P 1'
#
loop_
_entity.id
_entity.type
_entity.pdbx_description
1 polymer ?
#
loop_
_entity_poly.entity_id
_entity_poly.type
_entity_poly.pdbx_seq_one_letter_code
_entity_poly.pdbx_strand_id
1 'polypeptide(L)'
;MRVVNVVLTAVFSQKVDLVRFTRLTGADYRPMVFAAASLRFNNPRCTLLLFQSGRCVCIGATCVHDAHYGIDCCLRVLIYLYAEVYLLHTAVQNIVTHDDVGDAVDINRLAADDAMQTQYNPELFPGLRMALTCDGNSRATIFYQGNIIVTGCRCMDTVAAAWHEVKSKIEAYRVRKQQLACNALTHINNAMQRQIDRLLYDEPQSEVTEVGGALASSE
;
A
#
# COMPACT_ATOMS: atom_id res chain seq x y z
N MET A 1 5.06 12.93 3.57
CA MET A 1 3.79 12.49 2.95
C MET A 1 3.73 13.00 1.52
N ARG A 2 3.33 12.14 0.58
CA ARG A 2 3.04 12.52 -0.81
C ARG A 2 1.71 11.94 -1.29
N VAL A 3 0.97 12.68 -2.09
CA VAL A 3 -0.16 12.13 -2.86
C VAL A 3 0.41 11.32 -4.02
N VAL A 4 -0.05 10.09 -4.16
CA VAL A 4 0.42 9.17 -5.22
C VAL A 4 -0.66 8.88 -6.25
N ASN A 5 -1.93 9.06 -5.90
CA ASN A 5 -3.04 8.87 -6.82
C ASN A 5 -4.26 9.67 -6.35
N VAL A 6 -4.97 10.26 -7.30
CA VAL A 6 -6.28 10.88 -7.12
C VAL A 6 -7.25 10.22 -8.09
N VAL A 7 -8.40 9.82 -7.57
CA VAL A 7 -9.55 9.35 -8.35
C VAL A 7 -10.58 10.47 -8.34
N LEU A 8 -10.87 11.01 -9.52
CA LEU A 8 -11.86 12.06 -9.71
C LEU A 8 -12.92 11.60 -10.70
N THR A 9 -14.17 11.86 -10.39
CA THR A 9 -15.29 11.58 -11.30
C THR A 9 -15.87 12.89 -11.81
N ALA A 10 -16.29 12.89 -13.06
CA ALA A 10 -17.00 13.96 -13.72
C ALA A 10 -18.24 13.41 -14.41
N VAL A 11 -19.27 14.24 -14.56
CA VAL A 11 -20.45 13.91 -15.37
C VAL A 11 -20.72 15.05 -16.32
N PHE A 12 -20.78 14.73 -17.60
CA PHE A 12 -21.14 15.66 -18.67
C PHE A 12 -22.65 15.68 -18.90
N SER A 13 -23.15 16.76 -19.51
CA SER A 13 -24.59 17.03 -19.70
C SER A 13 -25.34 16.04 -20.59
N GLN A 14 -24.64 15.20 -21.34
CA GLN A 14 -25.25 14.29 -22.31
C GLN A 14 -24.45 13.00 -22.53
N LYS A 15 -25.09 12.05 -23.22
CA LYS A 15 -24.46 10.81 -23.69
C LYS A 15 -23.39 11.11 -24.75
N VAL A 16 -22.37 10.27 -24.80
CA VAL A 16 -21.23 10.43 -25.70
C VAL A 16 -21.13 9.25 -26.68
N ASP A 17 -20.94 9.55 -27.95
CA ASP A 17 -20.56 8.59 -28.99
C ASP A 17 -19.06 8.29 -28.84
N LEU A 18 -18.76 7.19 -28.15
CA LEU A 18 -17.39 6.78 -27.87
C LEU A 18 -16.59 6.46 -29.14
N VAL A 19 -17.24 6.01 -30.21
CA VAL A 19 -16.57 5.70 -31.48
C VAL A 19 -16.09 6.98 -32.17
N ARG A 20 -16.91 8.04 -32.17
CA ARG A 20 -16.48 9.35 -32.68
C ARG A 20 -15.39 9.96 -31.80
N PHE A 21 -15.54 9.85 -30.48
CA PHE A 21 -14.54 10.35 -29.53
C PHE A 21 -13.17 9.69 -29.74
N THR A 22 -13.11 8.38 -29.89
CA THR A 22 -11.85 7.64 -30.05
C THR A 22 -11.19 7.92 -31.40
N ARG A 23 -11.97 8.11 -32.47
CA ARG A 23 -11.43 8.51 -33.79
C ARG A 23 -10.69 9.85 -33.75
N LEU A 24 -11.15 10.81 -32.94
CA LEU A 24 -10.50 12.11 -32.82
C LEU A 24 -9.29 12.10 -31.88
N THR A 25 -9.36 11.32 -30.80
CA THR A 25 -8.38 11.38 -29.71
C THR A 25 -7.31 10.31 -29.78
N GLY A 26 -7.54 9.24 -30.54
CA GLY A 26 -6.75 8.02 -30.47
C GLY A 26 -6.97 7.23 -29.18
N ALA A 27 -8.04 7.51 -28.42
CA ALA A 27 -8.36 6.76 -27.21
C ALA A 27 -8.64 5.27 -27.51
N ASP A 28 -8.26 4.40 -26.58
CA ASP A 28 -8.52 2.96 -26.67
C ASP A 28 -9.99 2.67 -26.33
N TYR A 29 -10.72 2.01 -27.22
CA TYR A 29 -12.09 1.57 -26.94
C TYR A 29 -12.37 0.20 -27.54
N ARG A 30 -12.61 -0.77 -26.64
CA ARG A 30 -12.96 -2.16 -26.99
C ARG A 30 -14.18 -2.56 -26.15
N PRO A 31 -15.42 -2.31 -26.64
CA PRO A 31 -16.63 -2.50 -25.84
C PRO A 31 -16.84 -3.92 -25.32
N MET A 32 -16.31 -4.93 -26.03
CA MET A 32 -16.35 -6.34 -25.58
C MET A 32 -15.43 -6.62 -24.38
N VAL A 33 -14.42 -5.76 -24.14
CA VAL A 33 -13.45 -5.90 -23.04
C VAL A 33 -13.84 -4.97 -21.89
N PHE A 34 -14.16 -3.72 -22.20
CA PHE A 34 -14.52 -2.71 -21.21
C PHE A 34 -15.43 -1.64 -21.81
N ALA A 35 -16.42 -1.20 -21.03
CA ALA A 35 -17.50 -0.33 -21.52
C ALA A 35 -17.10 1.14 -21.76
N ALA A 36 -15.91 1.57 -21.31
CA ALA A 36 -15.44 2.94 -21.44
C ALA A 36 -14.30 3.09 -22.44
N ALA A 37 -14.22 4.25 -23.09
CA ALA A 37 -13.04 4.67 -23.83
C ALA A 37 -11.94 5.15 -22.86
N SER A 38 -10.71 4.69 -23.06
CA SER A 38 -9.55 5.01 -22.23
C SER A 38 -8.62 5.98 -22.97
N LEU A 39 -8.50 7.21 -22.47
CA LEU A 39 -7.58 8.22 -22.98
C LEU A 39 -6.47 8.50 -21.96
N ARG A 40 -5.20 8.31 -22.36
CA ARG A 40 -4.04 8.49 -21.49
C ARG A 40 -3.31 9.78 -21.79
N PHE A 41 -3.04 10.56 -20.75
CA PHE A 41 -2.18 11.74 -20.81
C PHE A 41 -0.84 11.46 -20.13
N ASN A 42 0.23 11.98 -20.73
CA ASN A 42 1.58 11.90 -20.16
C ASN A 42 1.94 13.15 -19.34
N ASN A 43 1.37 14.31 -19.67
CA ASN A 43 1.59 15.56 -18.96
C ASN A 43 0.30 16.41 -18.90
N PRO A 44 -0.37 16.53 -17.73
CA PRO A 44 -0.09 15.77 -16.51
C PRO A 44 -0.34 14.27 -16.73
N ARG A 45 0.34 13.42 -15.96
CA ARG A 45 0.16 11.96 -16.05
C ARG A 45 -1.19 11.58 -15.46
N CYS A 46 -2.15 11.22 -16.30
CA CYS A 46 -3.44 10.70 -15.87
C CYS A 46 -4.09 9.82 -16.95
N THR A 47 -5.17 9.13 -16.61
CA THR A 47 -5.98 8.34 -17.55
C THR A 47 -7.44 8.65 -17.31
N LEU A 48 -8.15 8.96 -18.39
CA LEU A 48 -9.57 9.19 -18.40
C LEU A 48 -10.30 7.96 -18.93
N LEU A 49 -11.33 7.55 -18.23
CA LEU A 49 -12.25 6.50 -18.62
C LEU A 49 -13.61 7.16 -18.89
N LEU A 50 -13.95 7.35 -20.16
CA LEU A 50 -15.18 7.99 -20.61
C LEU A 50 -16.24 6.95 -20.98
N PHE A 51 -17.38 7.03 -20.33
CA PHE A 51 -18.52 6.13 -20.56
C PHE A 51 -19.54 6.78 -21.49
N GLN A 52 -20.27 5.94 -22.24
CA GLN A 52 -21.33 6.40 -23.15
C GLN A 52 -22.43 7.21 -22.42
N SER A 53 -22.60 7.01 -21.12
CA SER A 53 -23.53 7.79 -20.28
C SER A 53 -23.13 9.26 -20.08
N GLY A 54 -21.92 9.67 -20.48
CA GLY A 54 -21.36 10.99 -20.16
C GLY A 54 -20.62 11.03 -18.81
N ARG A 55 -20.57 9.91 -18.07
CA ARG A 55 -19.70 9.79 -16.90
C ARG A 55 -18.25 9.64 -17.34
N CYS A 56 -17.35 10.36 -16.69
CA CYS A 56 -15.91 10.26 -16.89
C CYS A 56 -15.21 10.02 -15.55
N VAL A 57 -14.21 9.14 -15.55
CA VAL A 57 -13.38 8.86 -14.37
C VAL A 57 -11.93 9.18 -14.71
N CYS A 58 -11.33 10.10 -13.98
CA CYS A 58 -9.90 10.40 -14.04
C CYS A 58 -9.17 9.63 -12.93
N ILE A 59 -8.11 8.91 -13.30
CA ILE A 59 -7.22 8.19 -12.38
C ILE A 59 -5.75 8.47 -12.71
N GLY A 60 -4.86 8.19 -11.76
CA GLY A 60 -3.41 8.22 -11.95
C GLY A 60 -2.75 9.59 -11.77
N ALA A 61 -3.55 10.66 -11.62
CA ALA A 61 -3.04 11.98 -11.29
C ALA A 61 -2.47 12.01 -9.87
N THR A 62 -1.38 12.74 -9.66
CA THR A 62 -0.72 12.88 -8.34
C THR A 62 -1.18 14.10 -7.55
N CYS A 63 -2.09 14.92 -8.11
CA CYS A 63 -2.76 15.98 -7.39
C CYS A 63 -4.16 16.22 -7.95
N VAL A 64 -5.00 16.90 -7.17
CA VAL A 64 -6.39 17.19 -7.54
C VAL A 64 -6.47 18.14 -8.73
N HIS A 65 -5.57 19.13 -8.80
CA HIS A 65 -5.51 20.09 -9.90
C HIS A 65 -5.29 19.40 -11.26
N ASP A 66 -4.31 18.51 -11.36
CA ASP A 66 -4.03 17.73 -12.57
C ASP A 66 -5.20 16.83 -12.99
N ALA A 67 -5.93 16.28 -12.00
CA ALA A 67 -7.11 15.47 -12.28
C ALA A 67 -8.23 16.32 -12.91
N HIS A 68 -8.45 17.53 -12.40
CA HIS A 68 -9.37 18.49 -13.01
C HIS A 68 -8.92 18.91 -14.41
N TYR A 69 -7.63 19.21 -14.58
CA TYR A 69 -7.07 19.56 -15.89
C TYR A 69 -7.33 18.46 -16.94
N GLY A 70 -7.20 17.18 -16.55
CA GLY A 70 -7.56 16.05 -17.41
C GLY A 70 -9.03 16.08 -17.83
N ILE A 71 -9.96 16.31 -16.89
CA ILE A 71 -11.39 16.45 -17.19
C ILE A 71 -11.65 17.63 -18.12
N ASP A 72 -11.01 18.77 -17.90
CA ASP A 72 -11.17 19.97 -18.73
C ASP A 72 -10.66 19.72 -20.16
N CYS A 73 -9.57 18.99 -20.33
CA CYS A 73 -9.10 18.55 -21.64
C CYS A 73 -10.14 17.67 -22.35
N CYS A 74 -10.78 16.76 -21.63
CA CYS A 74 -11.86 15.93 -22.18
C CYS A 74 -13.07 16.79 -22.59
N LEU A 75 -13.47 17.75 -21.75
CA LEU A 75 -14.55 18.68 -22.05
C LEU A 75 -14.28 19.45 -23.34
N ARG A 76 -13.04 19.93 -23.55
CA ARG A 76 -12.65 20.65 -24.79
C ARG A 76 -12.81 19.80 -26.04
N VAL A 77 -12.48 18.51 -25.97
CA VAL A 77 -12.71 17.58 -27.09
C VAL A 77 -14.21 17.37 -27.31
N LEU A 78 -15.00 17.23 -26.24
CA LEU A 78 -16.44 17.06 -26.37
C LEU A 78 -17.12 18.29 -26.97
N ILE A 79 -16.69 19.50 -26.62
CA ILE A 79 -17.22 20.75 -27.20
C ILE A 79 -16.97 20.80 -28.72
N TYR A 80 -15.88 20.19 -29.20
CA TYR A 80 -15.65 20.06 -30.64
C TYR A 80 -16.61 19.07 -31.32
N LEU A 81 -17.06 18.04 -30.59
CA LEU A 81 -17.98 17.02 -31.11
C LEU A 81 -19.46 17.39 -31.00
N TYR A 82 -19.81 18.24 -30.03
CA TYR A 82 -21.18 18.56 -29.67
C TYR A 82 -21.34 20.04 -29.43
N ALA A 83 -22.35 20.66 -30.05
CA ALA A 83 -22.61 22.09 -29.92
C ALA A 83 -22.98 22.51 -28.48
N GLU A 84 -23.69 21.65 -27.75
CA GLU A 84 -24.18 21.94 -26.39
C GLU A 84 -23.75 20.84 -25.40
N VAL A 85 -22.47 20.84 -25.00
CA VAL A 85 -21.97 19.97 -23.92
C VAL A 85 -21.28 20.79 -22.84
N TYR A 86 -21.58 20.45 -21.59
CA TYR A 86 -20.98 21.10 -20.43
C TYR A 86 -20.82 20.10 -19.28
N LEU A 87 -20.00 20.49 -18.30
CA LEU A 87 -19.74 19.71 -17.10
C LEU A 87 -20.84 19.97 -16.07
N LEU A 88 -21.52 18.92 -15.61
CA LEU A 88 -22.59 19.02 -14.60
C LEU A 88 -22.02 19.05 -13.19
N HIS A 89 -21.13 18.11 -12.88
CA HIS A 89 -20.47 18.04 -11.58
C HIS A 89 -19.16 17.27 -11.66
N THR A 90 -18.29 17.57 -10.70
CA THR A 90 -17.08 16.81 -10.41
C THR A 90 -17.03 16.45 -8.94
N ALA A 91 -16.44 15.30 -8.62
CA ALA A 91 -16.22 14.89 -7.25
C ALA A 91 -14.92 14.08 -7.13
N VAL A 92 -14.10 14.42 -6.14
CA VAL A 92 -12.97 13.58 -5.73
C VAL A 92 -13.54 12.38 -4.98
N GLN A 93 -13.25 11.18 -5.49
CA GLN A 93 -13.75 9.92 -4.92
C GLN A 93 -12.75 9.30 -3.95
N ASN A 94 -11.46 9.48 -4.21
CA ASN A 94 -10.39 8.91 -3.40
C ASN A 94 -9.08 9.67 -3.61
N ILE A 95 -8.36 9.91 -2.53
CA ILE A 95 -6.99 10.40 -2.50
C ILE A 95 -6.16 9.32 -1.82
N VAL A 96 -5.16 8.83 -2.53
CA VAL A 96 -4.18 7.87 -2.00
C VAL A 96 -2.90 8.61 -1.71
N THR A 97 -2.40 8.43 -0.49
CA THR A 97 -1.13 9.01 -0.05
C THR A 97 -0.18 7.94 0.44
N HIS A 98 1.11 8.26 0.37
CA HIS A 98 2.20 7.41 0.82
C HIS A 98 3.16 8.24 1.68
N ASP A 99 3.73 7.65 2.71
CA ASP A 99 4.87 8.18 3.45
C ASP A 99 5.72 7.04 4.02
N ASP A 100 6.99 7.33 4.30
CA ASP A 100 7.86 6.45 5.09
C ASP A 100 8.20 7.18 6.39
N VAL A 101 7.94 6.54 7.53
CA VAL A 101 8.25 7.11 8.85
C VAL A 101 9.73 7.02 9.20
N GLY A 102 10.52 6.29 8.42
CA GLY A 102 11.97 6.16 8.57
C GLY A 102 12.40 5.05 9.51
N ASP A 103 11.56 4.69 10.48
CA ASP A 103 11.79 3.57 11.41
C ASP A 103 10.93 2.34 11.08
N ALA A 104 11.31 1.19 11.63
CA ALA A 104 10.43 0.03 11.59
C ALA A 104 9.24 0.24 12.55
N VAL A 105 8.14 -0.46 12.30
CA VAL A 105 6.94 -0.44 13.14
C VAL A 105 6.61 -1.86 13.56
N ASP A 106 6.45 -2.09 14.86
CA ASP A 106 6.01 -3.38 15.40
C ASP A 106 4.50 -3.57 15.15
N ILE A 107 4.17 -3.95 13.93
CA ILE A 107 2.78 -4.19 13.49
C ILE A 107 2.13 -5.38 14.19
N ASN A 108 2.90 -6.33 14.72
CA ASN A 108 2.33 -7.45 15.50
C ASN A 108 1.78 -6.94 16.82
N ARG A 109 2.58 -6.15 17.54
CA ARG A 109 2.18 -5.55 18.81
C ARG A 109 1.02 -4.58 18.60
N LEU A 110 1.07 -3.75 17.56
CA LEU A 110 -0.04 -2.86 17.21
C LEU A 110 -1.34 -3.62 16.92
N ALA A 111 -1.27 -4.74 16.20
CA ALA A 111 -2.44 -5.58 15.93
C ALA A 111 -3.03 -6.21 17.19
N ALA A 112 -2.18 -6.62 18.12
CA ALA A 112 -2.60 -7.20 19.39
C ALA A 112 -3.26 -6.17 20.32
N ASP A 113 -2.69 -4.96 20.39
CA ASP A 113 -3.17 -3.88 21.27
C ASP A 113 -4.47 -3.23 20.75
N ASP A 114 -4.67 -3.15 19.42
CA ASP A 114 -5.82 -2.49 18.79
C ASP A 114 -6.55 -3.40 17.79
N ALA A 115 -6.95 -4.59 18.25
CA ALA A 115 -7.62 -5.59 17.41
C ALA A 115 -9.01 -5.13 16.87
N MET A 116 -9.62 -4.09 17.46
CA MET A 116 -10.91 -3.56 16.98
C MET A 116 -10.77 -2.74 15.71
N GLN A 117 -9.66 -2.00 15.57
CA GLN A 117 -9.45 -1.11 14.42
C GLN A 117 -8.45 -1.68 13.42
N THR A 118 -7.72 -2.74 13.77
CA THR A 118 -6.67 -3.32 12.94
C THR A 118 -7.00 -4.73 12.46
N GLN A 119 -6.48 -5.08 11.29
CA GLN A 119 -6.53 -6.40 10.69
C GLN A 119 -5.17 -6.74 10.11
N TYR A 120 -4.55 -7.79 10.62
CA TYR A 120 -3.24 -8.24 10.16
C TYR A 120 -3.20 -9.76 10.07
N ASN A 121 -2.95 -10.27 8.87
CA ASN A 121 -2.65 -11.67 8.62
C ASN A 121 -1.57 -11.74 7.53
N PRO A 122 -0.30 -11.97 7.89
CA PRO A 122 0.84 -11.90 6.98
C PRO A 122 0.79 -12.93 5.85
N GLU A 123 0.10 -14.05 6.04
CA GLU A 123 -0.07 -15.08 5.01
C GLU A 123 -0.97 -14.59 3.87
N LEU A 124 -1.97 -13.76 4.19
CA LEU A 124 -2.89 -13.19 3.21
C LEU A 124 -2.37 -11.87 2.63
N PHE A 125 -1.76 -11.03 3.46
CA PHE A 125 -1.26 -9.72 3.06
C PHE A 125 -0.19 -9.19 4.03
N PRO A 126 0.96 -8.70 3.54
CA PRO A 126 2.10 -8.34 4.40
C PRO A 126 1.95 -7.04 5.20
N GLY A 127 0.93 -6.22 4.94
CA GLY A 127 0.68 -4.96 5.65
C GLY A 127 -0.46 -5.07 6.66
N LEU A 128 -0.35 -4.39 7.80
CA LEU A 128 -1.45 -4.22 8.73
C LEU A 128 -2.44 -3.20 8.16
N ARG A 129 -3.72 -3.57 8.08
CA ARG A 129 -4.82 -2.66 7.70
C ARG A 129 -5.41 -2.05 8.95
N MET A 130 -5.54 -0.73 8.99
CA MET A 130 -6.10 0.02 10.11
C MET A 130 -7.27 0.88 9.60
N ALA A 131 -8.43 0.75 10.24
CA ALA A 131 -9.55 1.66 10.06
C ALA A 131 -9.30 2.97 10.82
N LEU A 132 -9.55 4.10 10.18
CA LEU A 132 -9.36 5.42 10.78
C LEU A 132 -10.70 6.04 11.19
N THR A 133 -10.66 6.82 12.26
CA THR A 133 -11.86 7.44 12.86
C THR A 133 -12.16 8.82 12.30
N CYS A 134 -11.20 9.46 11.62
CA CYS A 134 -11.34 10.81 11.08
C CYS A 134 -12.57 11.06 10.16
N ASP A 135 -13.02 10.06 9.40
CA ASP A 135 -14.20 10.18 8.51
C ASP A 135 -15.00 8.88 8.35
N GLY A 136 -14.64 7.83 9.09
CA GLY A 136 -15.27 6.50 9.05
C GLY A 136 -15.02 5.67 7.77
N ASN A 137 -14.40 6.24 6.74
CA ASN A 137 -14.14 5.56 5.47
C ASN A 137 -12.65 5.37 5.18
N SER A 138 -11.81 6.21 5.77
CA SER A 138 -10.38 6.23 5.57
C SER A 138 -9.71 5.03 6.22
N ARG A 139 -8.70 4.50 5.54
CA ARG A 139 -7.93 3.33 5.97
C ARG A 139 -6.44 3.60 5.78
N ALA A 140 -5.66 3.17 6.74
CA ALA A 140 -4.21 3.09 6.63
C ALA A 140 -3.77 1.65 6.38
N THR A 141 -2.72 1.47 5.59
CA THR A 141 -1.97 0.23 5.46
C THR A 141 -0.55 0.50 5.93
N ILE A 142 -0.11 -0.20 6.95
CA ILE A 142 1.19 0.01 7.62
C ILE A 142 2.03 -1.24 7.41
N PHE A 143 3.24 -1.06 6.89
CA PHE A 143 4.21 -2.15 6.72
C PHE A 143 5.25 -2.11 7.83
N TYR A 144 5.77 -3.27 8.21
CA TYR A 144 6.82 -3.41 9.23
C TYR A 144 8.02 -2.49 8.98
N GLN A 145 8.36 -2.22 7.71
CA GLN A 145 9.51 -1.40 7.31
C GLN A 145 9.35 0.11 7.58
N GLY A 146 8.14 0.57 7.90
CA GLY A 146 7.81 1.99 8.10
C GLY A 146 7.04 2.64 6.94
N ASN A 147 6.82 1.92 5.84
CA ASN A 147 5.98 2.41 4.75
C ASN A 147 4.52 2.45 5.19
N ILE A 148 3.85 3.56 4.90
CA ILE A 148 2.45 3.79 5.25
C ILE A 148 1.71 4.32 4.03
N ILE A 149 0.56 3.71 3.75
CA ILE A 149 -0.36 4.13 2.70
C ILE A 149 -1.69 4.52 3.35
N VAL A 150 -2.18 5.72 3.08
CA VAL A 150 -3.53 6.15 3.51
C VAL A 150 -4.43 6.27 2.28
N THR A 151 -5.63 5.71 2.38
CA THR A 151 -6.65 5.66 1.32
C THR A 151 -8.03 5.99 1.88
N GLY A 152 -8.99 6.28 1.01
CA GLY A 152 -10.40 6.50 1.38
C GLY A 152 -10.76 7.97 1.58
N CYS A 153 -9.77 8.85 1.76
CA CYS A 153 -9.98 10.28 1.92
C CYS A 153 -10.52 10.92 0.63
N ARG A 154 -11.40 11.91 0.75
CA ARG A 154 -11.99 12.64 -0.40
C ARG A 154 -11.55 14.10 -0.51
N CYS A 155 -10.90 14.64 0.52
CA CYS A 155 -10.33 15.99 0.52
C CYS A 155 -9.03 16.02 1.33
N MET A 156 -8.28 17.11 1.20
CA MET A 156 -6.98 17.26 1.86
C MET A 156 -7.09 17.41 3.39
N ASP A 157 -8.21 17.93 3.89
CA ASP A 157 -8.43 18.05 5.34
C ASP A 157 -8.55 16.68 6.00
N THR A 158 -9.31 15.77 5.39
CA THR A 158 -9.40 14.37 5.84
C THR A 158 -8.06 13.67 5.72
N VAL A 159 -7.28 13.94 4.67
CA VAL A 159 -5.90 13.40 4.54
C VAL A 159 -5.04 13.87 5.73
N ALA A 160 -5.07 15.15 6.07
CA ALA A 160 -4.29 15.69 7.18
C ALA A 160 -4.70 15.06 8.52
N ALA A 161 -6.01 14.94 8.77
CA ALA A 161 -6.55 14.29 9.98
C ALA A 161 -6.16 12.82 10.06
N ALA A 162 -6.27 12.08 8.96
CA ALA A 162 -5.88 10.68 8.87
C ALA A 162 -4.39 10.48 9.20
N TRP A 163 -3.51 11.33 8.65
CA TRP A 163 -2.08 11.27 8.97
C TRP A 163 -1.76 11.63 10.40
N HIS A 164 -2.47 12.58 10.99
CA HIS A 164 -2.33 12.93 12.40
C HIS A 164 -2.69 11.73 13.29
N GLU A 165 -3.84 11.09 13.03
CA GLU A 165 -4.30 9.90 13.75
C GLU A 165 -3.30 8.74 13.64
N VAL A 166 -2.86 8.42 12.41
CA VAL A 166 -1.90 7.33 12.18
C VAL A 166 -0.58 7.59 12.89
N LYS A 167 0.01 8.79 12.73
CA LYS A 167 1.29 9.14 13.35
C LYS A 167 1.22 9.08 14.88
N SER A 168 0.13 9.57 15.47
CA SER A 168 -0.09 9.51 16.91
C SER A 168 -0.13 8.06 17.40
N LYS A 169 -0.85 7.18 16.70
CA LYS A 169 -0.99 5.76 17.08
C LYS A 169 0.31 4.98 16.96
N ILE A 170 1.02 5.12 15.86
CA ILE A 170 2.21 4.28 15.59
C ILE A 170 3.44 4.68 16.41
N GLU A 171 3.47 5.88 16.99
CA GLU A 171 4.68 6.41 17.66
C GLU A 171 5.15 5.49 18.80
N ALA A 172 4.22 4.91 19.56
CA ALA A 172 4.52 3.96 20.63
C ALA A 172 5.04 2.59 20.14
N TYR A 173 4.93 2.30 18.84
CA TYR A 173 5.30 1.03 18.21
C TYR A 173 6.52 1.16 17.30
N ARG A 174 7.16 2.34 17.25
CA ARG A 174 8.36 2.55 16.43
C ARG A 174 9.55 1.81 17.03
N VAL A 175 10.26 1.10 16.16
CA VAL A 175 11.51 0.42 16.48
C VAL A 175 12.62 1.04 15.65
N ARG A 176 13.57 1.70 16.31
CA ARG A 176 14.70 2.35 15.61
C ARG A 176 15.47 1.32 14.79
N LYS A 177 15.67 1.60 13.50
CA LYS A 177 16.39 0.69 12.60
C LYS A 177 17.82 0.40 13.06
N GLN A 178 18.50 1.40 13.64
CA GLN A 178 19.83 1.21 14.25
C GLN A 178 19.81 0.17 15.38
N GLN A 179 18.75 0.16 16.19
CA GLN A 179 18.62 -0.77 17.30
C GLN A 179 18.32 -2.19 16.80
N LEU A 180 17.52 -2.33 15.73
CA LEU A 180 17.32 -3.62 15.05
C LEU A 180 18.63 -4.17 14.48
N ALA A 181 19.44 -3.33 13.84
CA ALA A 181 20.74 -3.73 13.30
C ALA A 181 21.70 -4.19 14.41
N CYS A 182 21.80 -3.44 15.51
CA CYS A 182 22.61 -3.84 16.67
C CYS A 182 22.14 -5.15 17.29
N ASN A 183 20.82 -5.33 17.45
CA ASN A 183 20.25 -6.55 18.02
C ASN A 183 20.54 -7.77 17.11
N ALA A 184 20.35 -7.62 15.80
CA ALA A 184 20.63 -8.68 14.83
C ALA A 184 22.12 -9.08 14.84
N LEU A 185 23.03 -8.10 14.84
CA LEU A 185 24.48 -8.33 14.95
C LEU A 185 24.85 -9.05 16.26
N THR A 186 24.24 -8.64 17.37
CA THR A 186 24.45 -9.28 18.67
C THR A 186 23.99 -10.73 18.66
N HIS A 187 22.82 -11.02 18.07
CA HIS A 187 22.33 -12.39 17.91
C HIS A 187 23.23 -13.26 17.03
N ILE A 188 23.71 -12.71 15.91
CA ILE A 188 24.65 -13.40 15.01
C ILE A 188 25.96 -13.69 15.75
N ASN A 189 26.54 -12.70 16.44
CA ASN A 189 27.76 -12.90 17.24
C ASN A 189 27.57 -13.97 18.32
N ASN A 190 26.46 -13.93 19.06
CA ASN A 190 26.16 -14.93 20.09
C ASN A 190 25.91 -16.33 19.51
N ALA A 191 25.41 -16.44 18.28
CA ALA A 191 25.25 -17.72 17.59
C ALA A 191 26.60 -18.26 17.10
N MET A 192 27.44 -17.41 16.50
CA MET A 192 28.79 -17.77 16.08
C MET A 192 29.66 -18.19 17.27
N GLN A 193 29.60 -17.45 18.38
CA GLN A 193 30.36 -17.77 19.59
C GLN A 193 29.99 -19.16 20.12
N ARG A 194 28.69 -19.47 20.21
CA ARG A 194 28.20 -20.81 20.60
C ARG A 194 28.68 -21.91 19.66
N GLN A 195 28.85 -21.62 18.38
CA GLN A 195 29.32 -22.58 17.39
C GLN A 195 30.83 -22.82 17.51
N ILE A 196 31.60 -21.76 17.77
CA ILE A 196 33.04 -21.84 18.10
C ILE A 196 33.26 -22.63 19.39
N ASP A 197 32.48 -22.34 20.44
CA ASP A 197 32.61 -23.02 21.73
C ASP A 197 32.35 -24.53 21.62
N ARG A 198 31.36 -24.95 20.82
CA ARG A 198 31.16 -26.39 20.53
C ARG A 198 32.35 -27.01 19.80
N LEU A 199 32.93 -26.33 18.83
CA LEU A 199 34.07 -26.84 18.06
C LEU A 199 35.35 -26.95 18.90
N LEU A 200 35.51 -26.08 19.90
CA LEU A 200 36.70 -26.05 20.74
C LEU A 200 36.58 -26.92 22.00
N TYR A 201 35.36 -27.13 22.52
CA TYR A 201 35.16 -27.71 23.86
C TYR A 201 34.21 -28.91 23.94
N ASP A 202 33.46 -29.29 22.89
CA ASP A 202 32.80 -30.61 22.87
C ASP A 202 33.84 -31.67 22.45
N GLU A 203 34.56 -32.22 23.41
CA GLU A 203 35.27 -33.49 23.19
C GLU A 203 34.29 -34.67 23.17
N PRO A 204 34.50 -35.68 22.31
CA PRO A 204 33.70 -36.91 22.36
C PRO A 204 33.99 -37.64 23.67
N GLN A 205 32.97 -37.84 24.50
CA GLN A 205 33.10 -38.70 25.67
C GLN A 205 33.41 -40.14 25.20
N SER A 206 34.64 -40.57 25.42
CA SER A 206 35.05 -41.96 25.23
C SER A 206 34.30 -42.84 26.23
N GLU A 207 33.44 -43.74 25.74
CA GLU A 207 32.86 -44.83 26.53
C GLU A 207 33.98 -45.67 27.16
N VAL A 208 34.14 -45.58 28.48
CA VAL A 208 34.96 -46.51 29.23
C VAL A 208 34.17 -47.81 29.37
N THR A 209 34.53 -48.81 28.57
CA THR A 209 34.00 -50.18 28.69
C THR A 209 34.66 -50.83 29.90
N GLU A 210 33.94 -50.98 31.01
CA GLU A 210 34.35 -51.86 32.11
C GLU A 210 34.27 -53.32 31.66
N VAL A 211 35.43 -53.94 31.40
CA VAL A 211 35.54 -55.40 31.27
C VAL A 211 35.84 -55.97 32.65
N GLY A 212 34.78 -56.33 33.38
CA GLY A 212 34.86 -57.08 34.64
C GLY A 212 34.02 -58.35 34.56
N GLY A 213 34.66 -59.51 34.40
CA GLY A 213 34.01 -60.82 34.48
C GLY A 213 35.02 -61.94 34.71
N ALA A 214 35.20 -62.34 35.98
CA ALA A 214 34.88 -63.66 36.55
C ALA A 214 35.86 -64.79 36.15
N LEU A 215 36.76 -65.17 37.07
CA LEU A 215 36.65 -66.32 37.99
C LEU A 215 36.79 -67.67 37.27
N ALA A 216 38.00 -68.26 37.38
CA ALA A 216 38.25 -69.67 37.15
C ALA A 216 38.58 -70.34 38.50
N SER A 217 37.79 -71.34 38.86
CA SER A 217 38.00 -72.28 39.96
C SER A 217 37.53 -73.66 39.50
N SER A 218 38.32 -74.70 39.84
CA SER A 218 38.05 -76.16 39.84
C SER A 218 37.73 -76.80 38.47
N GLU A 219 38.35 -77.88 37.97
CA GLU A 219 39.11 -79.03 38.51
C GLU A 219 40.15 -79.50 37.46
#